data_AF-A0A1Q2YVI4-F1
#
_entry.id   AF-A0A1Q2YVI4-F1
#
_cell.length_a   1.000
_cell.length_b   1.000
_cell.length_c   1.000
_cell.angle_alpha   90.00
_cell.angle_beta   90.00
_cell.angle_gamma   90.00
#
_symmetry.space_group_name_H-M   'P 1'
#
loop_
_entity.id
_entity.type
_entity.pdbx_description
1 polymer ?
#
loop_
_entity_poly.entity_id
_entity_poly.type
_entity_poly.pdbx_seq_one_letter_code
_entity_poly.pdbx_strand_id
1 'polypeptide(L)'
;MIEWAASDLAQTLGIPREKVRLISPFVGGGFGAKLFLRGDTVLAALAAREARRPVKLTLTRPLITNNTFHRPATIQRIRIGAGRDGRITAIGHESWSGNLPGGKPENAVEQTALFYAGSNRLTALRLSVLDLPEGNAMRAPGEAPGLMALEIAMDEMAEKLGMDPVEFRILNDTQVTPEQPEERFSQRRFVECLRLGAERFG
;
A
#
# COMPACT_ATOMS: atom_id res chain seq x y z
N MET A 1 6.44 -5.16 15.07
CA MET A 1 5.02 -5.33 15.48
C MET A 1 4.87 -5.50 16.99
N ILE A 2 5.39 -6.56 17.60
CA ILE A 2 5.22 -6.79 19.06
C ILE A 2 5.80 -5.64 19.89
N GLU A 3 7.02 -5.20 19.55
CA GLU A 3 7.66 -4.05 20.21
C GLU A 3 6.86 -2.75 20.05
N TRP A 4 6.35 -2.48 18.85
CA TRP A 4 5.51 -1.29 18.61
C TRP A 4 4.25 -1.33 19.47
N ALA A 5 3.48 -2.41 19.43
CA ALA A 5 2.25 -2.53 20.20
C ALA A 5 2.49 -2.46 21.72
N ALA A 6 3.61 -3.00 22.22
CA ALA A 6 3.96 -2.89 23.64
C ALA A 6 4.35 -1.45 24.03
N SER A 7 5.08 -0.74 23.18
CA SER A 7 5.42 0.68 23.37
C SER A 7 4.19 1.59 23.29
N ASP A 8 3.37 1.41 22.26
CA ASP A 8 2.14 2.18 22.07
C ASP A 8 1.17 1.96 23.23
N LEU A 9 1.05 0.72 23.72
CA LEU A 9 0.18 0.41 24.85
C LEU A 9 0.71 1.04 26.15
N ALA A 10 2.02 0.95 26.40
CA ALA A 10 2.64 1.57 27.56
C ALA A 10 2.42 3.08 27.57
N GLN A 11 2.65 3.73 26.42
CA GLN A 11 2.40 5.15 26.21
C GLN A 11 0.92 5.50 26.43
N THR A 12 0.00 4.74 25.82
CA THR A 12 -1.45 4.95 25.94
C THR A 12 -1.94 4.83 27.39
N LEU A 13 -1.37 3.90 28.16
CA LEU A 13 -1.73 3.67 29.55
C LEU A 13 -1.00 4.59 30.54
N GLY A 14 -0.01 5.36 30.08
CA GLY A 14 0.83 6.21 30.93
C GLY A 14 1.70 5.42 31.91
N ILE A 15 2.19 4.24 31.51
CA ILE A 15 3.06 3.38 32.34
C ILE A 15 4.41 3.10 31.67
N PRO A 16 5.44 2.74 32.45
CA PRO A 16 6.73 2.37 31.86
C PRO A 16 6.64 1.15 30.93
N ARG A 17 7.39 1.18 29.82
CA ARG A 17 7.40 0.15 28.77
C ARG A 17 7.73 -1.24 29.32
N GLU A 18 8.65 -1.32 30.27
CA GLU A 18 9.10 -2.55 30.93
C GLU A 18 8.01 -3.22 31.76
N LYS A 19 6.93 -2.49 32.10
CA LYS A 19 5.75 -3.04 32.77
C LYS A 19 4.73 -3.65 31.80
N VAL A 20 4.98 -3.59 30.49
CA VAL A 20 4.14 -4.19 29.46
C VAL A 20 4.86 -5.37 28.81
N ARG A 21 4.25 -6.55 28.92
CA ARG A 21 4.66 -7.76 28.19
C ARG A 21 3.56 -8.14 27.21
N LEU A 22 3.87 -8.15 25.92
CA LEU A 22 2.96 -8.62 24.87
C LEU A 22 3.33 -10.03 24.42
N ILE A 23 2.35 -10.92 24.33
CA ILE A 23 2.53 -12.34 23.95
C ILE A 23 1.60 -12.65 22.77
N SER A 24 2.17 -12.95 21.60
CA SER A 24 1.40 -13.28 20.39
C SER A 24 2.16 -14.27 19.49
N PRO A 25 2.43 -15.51 19.96
CA PRO A 25 3.19 -16.51 19.21
C PRO A 25 2.48 -17.01 17.94
N PHE A 26 1.15 -16.93 17.90
CA PHE A 26 0.34 -17.37 16.76
C PHE A 26 -0.68 -16.28 16.38
N VAL A 27 -0.74 -15.95 15.09
CA VAL A 27 -1.65 -14.94 14.55
C VAL A 27 -2.37 -15.50 13.32
N GLY A 28 -3.69 -15.62 13.40
CA GLY A 28 -4.55 -16.07 12.29
C GLY A 28 -4.73 -15.02 11.19
N GLY A 29 -3.64 -14.55 10.59
CA GLY A 29 -3.64 -13.52 9.55
C GLY A 29 -3.85 -12.09 10.07
N GLY A 30 -3.40 -11.12 9.29
CA GLY A 30 -3.48 -9.70 9.62
C GLY A 30 -3.57 -8.80 8.39
N PHE A 31 -2.71 -9.04 7.39
CA PHE A 31 -2.75 -8.33 6.09
C PHE A 31 -2.70 -6.80 6.22
N GLY A 32 -2.03 -6.29 7.26
CA GLY A 32 -2.00 -4.88 7.64
C GLY A 32 -2.82 -4.57 8.89
N ALA A 33 -4.01 -5.17 9.05
CA ALA A 33 -5.00 -4.87 10.09
C ALA A 33 -4.54 -5.06 11.56
N LYS A 34 -3.42 -5.74 11.79
CA LYS A 34 -2.86 -6.03 13.12
C LYS A 34 -1.46 -5.42 13.34
N LEU A 35 -1.06 -4.45 12.52
CA LEU A 35 0.23 -3.78 12.63
C LEU A 35 0.34 -2.91 13.89
N PHE A 36 -0.74 -2.23 14.26
CA PHE A 36 -0.73 -1.21 15.33
C PHE A 36 -1.72 -1.54 16.45
N LEU A 37 -1.55 -0.88 17.59
CA LEU A 37 -2.41 -1.05 18.77
C LEU A 37 -3.87 -0.70 18.49
N ARG A 38 -4.80 -1.62 18.81
CA ARG A 38 -6.25 -1.45 18.60
C ARG A 38 -7.00 -1.35 19.92
N GLY A 39 -8.25 -0.88 19.83
CA GLY A 39 -9.10 -0.61 20.99
C GLY A 39 -9.38 -1.84 21.86
N ASP A 40 -9.38 -3.04 21.27
CA ASP A 40 -9.54 -4.29 22.01
C ASP A 40 -8.44 -4.51 23.06
N THR A 41 -7.18 -4.27 22.68
CA THR A 41 -6.04 -4.40 23.59
C THR A 41 -6.08 -3.35 24.70
N VAL A 42 -6.39 -2.10 24.37
CA VAL A 42 -6.47 -0.99 25.33
C VAL A 42 -7.60 -1.21 26.33
N LEU A 43 -8.79 -1.54 25.84
CA LEU A 43 -9.96 -1.77 26.68
C LEU A 43 -9.78 -3.01 27.58
N ALA A 44 -9.17 -4.08 27.08
CA ALA A 44 -8.86 -5.25 27.89
C ALA A 44 -7.88 -4.92 29.02
N ALA A 45 -6.83 -4.13 28.75
CA ALA A 45 -5.86 -3.73 29.76
C ALA A 45 -6.48 -2.83 30.84
N LEU A 46 -7.29 -1.83 30.45
CA LEU A 46 -7.99 -0.95 31.38
C LEU A 46 -9.01 -1.73 32.24
N ALA A 47 -9.82 -2.59 31.61
CA ALA A 47 -10.80 -3.40 32.31
C ALA A 47 -10.16 -4.38 33.29
N ALA A 48 -9.04 -5.03 32.91
CA ALA A 48 -8.32 -5.93 33.80
C ALA A 48 -7.74 -5.21 35.03
N ARG A 49 -7.25 -3.97 34.84
CA ARG A 49 -6.74 -3.13 35.93
C ARG A 49 -7.85 -2.77 36.92
N GLU A 50 -9.01 -2.35 36.42
CA GLU A 50 -10.16 -1.97 37.27
C GLU A 50 -10.76 -3.19 37.99
N ALA A 51 -11.00 -4.27 37.26
CA ALA A 51 -11.60 -5.49 37.81
C ALA A 51 -10.65 -6.29 38.71
N ARG A 52 -9.34 -5.96 38.72
CA ARG A 52 -8.25 -6.72 39.37
C ARG A 52 -8.27 -8.21 39.03
N ARG A 53 -8.68 -8.54 37.81
CA ARG A 53 -8.83 -9.92 37.31
C ARG A 53 -8.47 -9.97 35.82
N PRO A 54 -8.02 -11.13 35.31
CA PRO A 54 -7.80 -11.29 33.87
C PRO A 54 -9.08 -11.03 33.07
N VAL A 55 -8.97 -10.24 32.00
CA VAL A 55 -10.06 -9.92 31.07
C VAL A 55 -9.71 -10.41 29.67
N LYS A 56 -10.65 -11.08 29.02
CA LYS A 56 -10.59 -11.44 27.61
C LYS A 56 -11.60 -10.58 26.86
N LEU A 57 -11.15 -9.92 25.80
CA LEU A 57 -12.00 -9.12 24.91
C LEU A 57 -11.85 -9.63 23.48
N THR A 58 -12.95 -9.67 22.73
CA THR A 58 -12.94 -10.00 21.31
C THR A 58 -13.91 -9.07 20.59
N LEU A 59 -13.43 -8.40 19.53
CA LEU A 59 -14.31 -7.65 18.64
C LEU A 59 -15.18 -8.64 17.86
N THR A 60 -16.49 -8.48 17.93
CA THR A 60 -17.41 -9.27 17.08
C THR A 60 -17.21 -8.86 15.62
N ARG A 61 -17.38 -9.81 14.71
CA ARG A 61 -17.13 -9.60 13.27
C ARG A 61 -17.77 -8.32 12.70
N PRO A 62 -19.05 -8.00 13.01
CA PRO A 62 -19.69 -6.79 12.47
C PRO A 62 -19.03 -5.47 12.92
N LEU A 63 -18.39 -5.45 14.09
CA LEU A 63 -17.72 -4.25 14.60
C LEU A 63 -16.38 -3.99 13.91
N ILE A 64 -15.69 -5.04 13.47
CA ILE A 64 -14.29 -4.93 12.99
C ILE A 64 -14.16 -3.93 11.85
N THR A 65 -15.08 -3.94 10.88
CA THR A 65 -14.95 -3.14 9.64
C THR A 65 -14.90 -1.64 9.90
N ASN A 66 -15.63 -1.13 10.89
CA ASN A 66 -15.67 0.30 11.21
C ASN A 66 -14.93 0.65 12.51
N ASN A 67 -14.69 -0.32 13.39
CA ASN A 67 -13.93 -0.11 14.63
C ASN A 67 -12.41 -0.11 14.40
N THR A 68 -11.94 -0.89 13.43
CA THR A 68 -10.51 -0.93 13.09
C THR A 68 -10.21 0.09 11.99
N PHE A 69 -9.44 -0.29 10.97
CA PHE A 69 -9.12 0.58 9.86
C PHE A 69 -9.31 -0.16 8.53
N HIS A 70 -9.43 0.61 7.46
CA HIS A 70 -9.60 0.09 6.11
C HIS A 70 -8.54 0.68 5.17
N ARG A 71 -8.34 0.07 4.00
CA ARG A 71 -7.60 0.73 2.93
C ARG A 71 -8.40 1.95 2.47
N PRO A 72 -7.82 3.16 2.41
CA PRO A 72 -8.50 4.31 1.84
C PRO A 72 -8.94 4.04 0.40
N ALA A 73 -10.13 4.51 0.03
CA ALA A 73 -10.51 4.57 -1.38
C ALA A 73 -9.57 5.53 -2.13
N THR A 74 -9.32 5.23 -3.40
CA THR A 74 -8.48 6.07 -4.26
C THR A 74 -9.25 6.52 -5.49
N ILE A 75 -9.04 7.77 -5.90
CA ILE A 75 -9.40 8.27 -7.23
C ILE A 75 -8.09 8.59 -7.92
N GLN A 76 -7.85 8.03 -9.09
CA GLN A 76 -6.54 8.11 -9.75
C GLN A 76 -6.71 8.68 -11.16
N ARG A 77 -5.83 9.61 -11.53
CA ARG A 77 -5.74 10.17 -12.88
C ARG A 77 -4.39 9.82 -13.46
N ILE A 78 -4.41 9.01 -14.53
CA ILE A 78 -3.20 8.57 -15.24
C ILE A 78 -3.20 9.14 -16.66
N ARG A 79 -2.04 9.62 -17.10
CA ARG A 79 -1.76 10.10 -18.45
C ARG A 79 -0.43 9.52 -18.90
N ILE A 80 -0.43 8.80 -20.01
CA ILE A 80 0.78 8.22 -20.60
C ILE A 80 0.94 8.81 -21.99
N GLY A 81 2.15 9.29 -22.29
CA GLY A 81 2.58 9.70 -23.62
C GLY A 81 3.63 8.73 -24.13
N ALA A 82 3.42 8.19 -25.33
CA ALA A 82 4.34 7.29 -25.98
C ALA A 82 4.52 7.65 -27.46
N GLY A 83 5.69 7.34 -28.01
CA GLY A 83 5.94 7.40 -29.44
C GLY A 83 5.17 6.32 -30.21
N ARG A 84 5.11 6.45 -31.54
CA ARG A 84 4.55 5.39 -32.41
C ARG A 84 5.35 4.08 -32.36
N ASP A 85 6.59 4.15 -31.89
CA ASP A 85 7.47 3.01 -31.63
C ASP A 85 7.18 2.32 -30.29
N GLY A 86 6.21 2.80 -29.51
CA GLY A 86 5.80 2.23 -28.24
C GLY A 86 6.61 2.70 -27.03
N ARG A 87 7.60 3.59 -27.20
CA ARG A 87 8.41 4.07 -26.08
C ARG A 87 7.69 5.17 -25.31
N ILE A 88 7.51 4.97 -24.01
CA ILE A 88 6.96 5.99 -23.10
C ILE A 88 7.95 7.14 -22.99
N THR A 89 7.48 8.36 -23.25
CA THR A 89 8.25 9.60 -23.12
C THR A 89 7.78 10.45 -21.95
N ALA A 90 6.51 10.32 -21.56
CA ALA A 90 5.93 11.03 -20.43
C ALA A 90 4.92 10.17 -19.66
N ILE A 91 4.95 10.26 -18.32
CA ILE A 91 3.97 9.63 -17.45
C ILE A 91 3.54 10.58 -16.34
N GLY A 92 2.24 10.77 -16.20
CA GLY A 92 1.64 11.58 -15.14
C GLY A 92 0.63 10.75 -14.36
N HIS A 93 0.81 10.62 -13.05
CA HIS A 93 -0.09 9.91 -12.15
C HIS A 93 -0.38 10.74 -10.90
N GLU A 94 -1.62 11.18 -10.77
CA GLU A 94 -2.12 11.86 -9.58
C GLU A 94 -3.12 10.96 -8.86
N SER A 95 -3.01 10.84 -7.53
CA SER A 95 -3.93 10.04 -6.71
C SER A 95 -4.51 10.86 -5.57
N TRP A 96 -5.82 10.76 -5.40
CA TRP A 96 -6.58 11.29 -4.28
C TRP A 96 -6.97 10.15 -3.36
N SER A 97 -6.77 10.34 -2.07
CA SER A 97 -7.35 9.51 -1.02
C SER A 97 -7.85 10.40 0.12
N GLY A 98 -8.62 9.83 1.04
CA GLY A 98 -9.09 10.55 2.21
C GLY A 98 -8.86 9.79 3.50
N ASN A 99 -8.69 10.55 4.58
CA ASN A 99 -8.45 10.00 5.92
C ASN A 99 -8.92 11.01 6.99
N LEU A 100 -8.92 10.58 8.25
CA LEU A 100 -9.14 11.46 9.40
C LEU A 100 -8.10 12.60 9.47
N PRO A 101 -8.36 13.69 10.21
CA PRO A 101 -7.35 14.73 10.46
C PRO A 101 -6.04 14.15 11.00
N GLY A 102 -4.91 14.48 10.35
CA GLY A 102 -3.59 13.93 10.68
C GLY A 102 -3.33 12.50 10.19
N GLY A 103 -4.30 11.88 9.51
CA GLY A 103 -4.14 10.61 8.82
C GLY A 103 -3.18 10.70 7.62
N LYS A 104 -2.70 9.54 7.15
CA LYS A 104 -1.78 9.44 6.00
C LYS A 104 -2.55 9.14 4.71
N PRO A 105 -2.04 9.57 3.54
CA PRO A 105 -2.61 9.18 2.26
C PRO A 105 -2.32 7.70 1.94
N GLU A 106 -3.17 7.11 1.11
CA GLU A 106 -2.83 5.88 0.38
C GLU A 106 -1.90 6.26 -0.78
N ASN A 107 -0.61 5.89 -0.71
CA ASN A 107 0.40 6.30 -1.68
C ASN A 107 0.32 5.53 -3.01
N ALA A 108 -0.75 5.72 -3.78
CA ALA A 108 -1.01 4.95 -4.99
C ALA A 108 -0.18 5.38 -6.23
N VAL A 109 0.81 6.27 -6.07
CA VAL A 109 1.64 6.76 -7.19
C VAL A 109 3.09 6.25 -7.12
N GLU A 110 3.49 5.62 -6.02
CA GLU A 110 4.88 5.24 -5.75
C GLU A 110 5.46 4.30 -6.80
N GLN A 111 4.71 3.25 -7.16
CA GLN A 111 5.10 2.33 -8.22
C GLN A 111 5.33 3.06 -9.56
N THR A 112 4.59 4.15 -9.81
CA THR A 112 4.71 4.89 -11.07
C THR A 112 6.07 5.55 -11.21
N ALA A 113 6.76 5.89 -10.12
CA ALA A 113 8.11 6.43 -10.19
C ALA A 113 9.14 5.40 -10.70
N LEU A 114 8.88 4.10 -10.49
CA LEU A 114 9.89 3.04 -10.62
C LEU A 114 9.56 1.96 -11.67
N PHE A 115 8.29 1.76 -12.02
CA PHE A 115 7.88 0.57 -12.77
C PHE A 115 8.32 0.59 -14.22
N TYR A 116 8.11 1.70 -14.93
CA TYR A 116 8.41 1.81 -16.36
C TYR A 116 9.32 3.00 -16.66
N ALA A 117 10.08 2.89 -17.75
CA ALA A 117 10.89 3.95 -18.31
C ALA A 117 10.05 5.18 -18.71
N GLY A 118 10.72 6.28 -19.06
CA GLY A 118 10.11 7.54 -19.49
C GLY A 118 10.74 8.73 -18.78
N SER A 119 11.30 9.66 -19.55
CA SER A 119 12.12 10.75 -19.03
C SER A 119 11.34 11.88 -18.37
N ASN A 120 10.06 12.05 -18.72
CA ASN A 120 9.24 13.13 -18.17
C ASN A 120 8.19 12.53 -17.22
N ARG A 121 8.20 12.94 -15.95
CA ARG A 121 7.39 12.30 -14.91
C ARG A 121 6.68 13.34 -14.05
N LEU A 122 5.46 13.03 -13.67
CA LEU A 122 4.68 13.76 -12.68
C LEU A 122 3.97 12.76 -11.77
N THR A 123 4.33 12.71 -10.50
CA THR A 123 3.60 11.97 -9.48
C THR A 123 3.05 12.96 -8.44
N ALA A 124 1.81 12.77 -8.01
CA ALA A 124 1.23 13.65 -7.00
C ALA A 124 0.21 12.93 -6.11
N LEU A 125 0.30 13.19 -4.82
CA LEU A 125 -0.71 12.79 -3.84
C LEU A 125 -1.58 13.98 -3.45
N ARG A 126 -2.85 13.69 -3.20
CA ARG A 126 -3.85 14.64 -2.72
C ARG A 126 -4.59 13.97 -1.57
N LEU A 127 -4.52 14.56 -0.39
CA LEU A 127 -5.16 14.02 0.81
C LEU A 127 -6.35 14.89 1.19
N SER A 128 -7.53 14.29 1.24
CA SER A 128 -8.75 14.92 1.76
C SER A 128 -8.97 14.52 3.22
N VAL A 129 -9.55 15.42 4.01
CA VAL A 129 -10.05 15.07 5.35
C VAL A 129 -11.45 14.46 5.19
N LEU A 130 -11.65 13.27 5.76
CA LEU A 130 -12.92 12.54 5.76
C LEU A 130 -13.25 12.02 7.16
N ASP A 131 -14.52 12.08 7.54
CA ASP A 131 -15.05 11.56 8.81
C ASP A 131 -15.48 10.09 8.72
N LEU A 132 -14.74 9.29 7.94
CA LEU A 132 -14.88 7.83 7.90
C LEU A 132 -13.97 7.18 8.96
N PRO A 133 -14.11 5.86 9.24
CA PRO A 133 -13.12 5.15 10.04
C PRO A 133 -11.69 5.34 9.51
N GLU A 134 -10.70 5.13 10.37
CA GLU A 134 -9.29 5.36 10.04
C GLU A 134 -8.88 4.62 8.75
N GLY A 135 -8.27 5.36 7.83
CA GLY A 135 -7.63 4.82 6.64
C GLY A 135 -6.19 4.40 6.96
N ASN A 136 -5.83 3.15 6.73
CA ASN A 136 -4.47 2.68 7.03
C ASN A 136 -4.09 1.42 6.21
N ALA A 137 -2.91 0.87 6.50
CA ALA A 137 -2.27 -0.17 5.72
C ALA A 137 -3.13 -1.44 5.56
N MET A 138 -3.33 -1.82 4.32
CA MET A 138 -3.72 -3.16 3.90
C MET A 138 -2.65 -3.69 2.94
N ARG A 139 -2.42 -5.01 2.89
CA ARG A 139 -1.34 -5.67 2.12
C ARG A 139 -0.98 -4.94 0.80
N ALA A 140 0.28 -4.52 0.64
CA ALA A 140 0.74 -3.59 -0.40
C ALA A 140 0.00 -2.22 -0.34
N PRO A 141 0.24 -1.42 0.72
CA PRO A 141 -0.37 -0.10 0.87
C PRO A 141 0.18 0.85 -0.20
N GLY A 142 -0.70 1.43 -1.02
CA GLY A 142 -0.29 2.21 -2.18
C GLY A 142 -0.19 1.38 -3.45
N GLU A 143 0.74 0.41 -3.53
CA GLU A 143 0.99 -0.29 -4.80
C GLU A 143 -0.19 -1.14 -5.26
N ALA A 144 -0.99 -1.70 -4.34
CA ALA A 144 -2.17 -2.47 -4.74
C ALA A 144 -3.17 -1.61 -5.54
N PRO A 145 -3.76 -0.53 -4.99
CA PRO A 145 -4.64 0.34 -5.78
C PRO A 145 -3.89 1.08 -6.89
N GLY A 146 -2.60 1.39 -6.72
CA GLY A 146 -1.78 2.06 -7.72
C GLY A 146 -1.59 1.24 -8.99
N LEU A 147 -1.27 -0.05 -8.85
CA LEU A 147 -1.13 -0.99 -9.98
C LEU A 147 -2.49 -1.36 -10.56
N MET A 148 -3.56 -1.41 -9.75
CA MET A 148 -4.92 -1.61 -10.28
C MET A 148 -5.27 -0.56 -11.35
N ALA A 149 -4.86 0.70 -11.19
CA ALA A 149 -5.09 1.74 -12.18
C ALA A 149 -3.99 1.80 -13.25
N LEU A 150 -2.72 1.76 -12.84
CA LEU A 150 -1.59 1.89 -13.78
C LEU A 150 -1.58 0.78 -14.83
N GLU A 151 -1.82 -0.47 -14.44
CA GLU A 151 -1.73 -1.59 -15.38
C GLU A 151 -2.90 -1.63 -16.37
N ILE A 152 -4.06 -1.07 -16.00
CA ILE A 152 -5.15 -0.83 -16.96
C ILE A 152 -4.72 0.24 -17.97
N ALA A 153 -4.16 1.37 -17.50
CA ALA A 153 -3.69 2.43 -18.40
C ALA A 153 -2.56 1.97 -19.35
N MET A 154 -1.68 1.07 -18.88
CA MET A 154 -0.67 0.43 -19.72
C MET A 154 -1.29 -0.45 -20.80
N ASP A 155 -2.35 -1.19 -20.46
CA ASP A 155 -3.09 -2.03 -21.41
C ASP A 155 -3.81 -1.20 -22.48
N GLU A 156 -4.52 -0.15 -22.07
CA GLU A 156 -5.17 0.81 -22.99
C GLU A 156 -4.16 1.48 -23.94
N MET A 157 -2.95 1.78 -23.45
CA MET A 157 -1.89 2.34 -24.30
C MET A 157 -1.36 1.31 -25.30
N ALA A 158 -1.16 0.06 -24.89
CA ALA A 158 -0.77 -1.03 -25.78
C ALA A 158 -1.82 -1.24 -26.88
N GLU A 159 -3.11 -1.30 -26.50
CA GLU A 159 -4.23 -1.40 -27.44
C GLU A 159 -4.23 -0.24 -28.44
N LYS A 160 -4.11 1.00 -27.94
CA LYS A 160 -4.09 2.20 -28.79
C LYS A 160 -2.96 2.22 -29.81
N LEU A 161 -1.84 1.57 -29.50
CA LEU A 161 -0.68 1.45 -30.38
C LEU A 161 -0.70 0.17 -31.22
N GLY A 162 -1.69 -0.71 -31.05
CA GLY A 162 -1.76 -2.00 -31.71
C GLY A 162 -0.62 -2.94 -31.31
N MET A 163 -0.15 -2.84 -30.07
CA MET A 163 0.94 -3.64 -29.52
C MET A 163 0.41 -4.72 -28.58
N ASP A 164 1.09 -5.87 -28.57
CA ASP A 164 0.88 -6.86 -27.54
C ASP A 164 1.19 -6.25 -26.14
N PRO A 165 0.33 -6.43 -25.14
CA PRO A 165 0.48 -5.80 -23.83
C PRO A 165 1.69 -6.30 -23.03
N VAL A 166 2.17 -7.53 -23.28
CA VAL A 166 3.41 -8.05 -22.69
C VAL A 166 4.61 -7.38 -23.34
N GLU A 167 4.65 -7.31 -24.68
CA GLU A 167 5.75 -6.67 -25.41
C GLU A 167 5.83 -5.17 -25.14
N PHE A 168 4.69 -4.47 -24.99
CA PHE A 168 4.67 -3.05 -24.59
C PHE A 168 5.32 -2.83 -23.22
N ARG A 169 5.08 -3.71 -22.25
CA ARG A 169 5.70 -3.64 -20.91
C ARG A 169 7.20 -3.97 -20.95
N ILE A 170 7.59 -4.97 -21.74
CA ILE A 170 9.01 -5.33 -21.94
C ILE A 170 9.77 -4.19 -22.60
N LEU A 171 9.20 -3.57 -23.64
CA LEU A 171 9.79 -2.44 -24.35
C LEU A 171 10.06 -1.25 -23.41
N ASN A 172 9.20 -1.06 -22.42
CA ASN A 172 9.24 0.03 -21.45
C ASN A 172 9.83 -0.36 -20.09
N ASP A 173 10.53 -1.50 -20.01
CA ASP A 173 11.31 -1.87 -18.82
C ASP A 173 12.43 -0.84 -18.55
N THR A 174 12.86 -0.76 -17.28
CA THR A 174 14.02 0.02 -16.87
C THR A 174 14.92 -0.80 -15.94
N GLN A 175 16.23 -0.67 -16.09
CA GLN A 175 17.23 -1.31 -15.22
C GLN A 175 17.83 -0.34 -14.19
N VAL A 176 17.36 0.90 -14.19
CA VAL A 176 17.74 1.98 -13.27
C VAL A 176 16.50 2.64 -12.69
N THR A 177 16.65 3.35 -11.57
CA THR A 177 15.62 4.25 -11.07
C THR A 177 15.39 5.37 -12.09
N PRO A 178 14.19 5.52 -12.69
CA PRO A 178 13.98 6.53 -13.75
C PRO A 178 14.28 7.97 -13.33
N GLU A 179 14.04 8.30 -12.06
CA GLU A 179 14.31 9.63 -11.49
C GLU A 179 15.78 9.83 -11.08
N GLN A 180 16.55 8.74 -10.94
CA GLN A 180 17.97 8.74 -10.53
C GLN A 180 18.71 7.65 -11.35
N PRO A 181 19.01 7.91 -12.64
CA PRO A 181 19.54 6.88 -13.56
C PRO A 181 20.90 6.29 -13.17
N GLU A 182 21.64 6.95 -12.28
CA GLU A 182 22.85 6.45 -11.64
C GLU A 182 22.58 5.28 -10.68
N GLU A 183 21.38 5.20 -10.13
CA GLU A 183 20.95 4.12 -9.25
C GLU A 183 20.43 2.93 -10.07
N ARG A 184 21.18 1.83 -10.03
CA ARG A 184 20.75 0.56 -10.63
C ARG A 184 19.90 -0.23 -9.64
N PHE A 185 18.88 -0.91 -10.16
CA PHE A 185 18.21 -1.93 -9.35
C PHE A 185 19.21 -3.02 -8.96
N SER A 186 19.15 -3.48 -7.70
CA SER A 186 20.00 -4.57 -7.22
C SER A 186 19.83 -5.85 -8.04
N GLN A 187 18.57 -6.19 -8.35
CA GLN A 187 18.20 -7.21 -9.32
C GLN A 187 16.78 -6.94 -9.79
N ARG A 188 16.55 -6.99 -11.12
CA ARG A 188 15.21 -6.82 -11.70
C ARG A 188 14.99 -7.81 -12.84
N ARG A 189 14.19 -8.84 -12.57
CA ARG A 189 13.82 -9.91 -13.51
C ARG A 189 12.40 -9.74 -14.08
N PHE A 190 11.96 -8.49 -14.23
CA PHE A 190 10.60 -8.17 -14.67
C PHE A 190 10.28 -8.76 -16.07
N VAL A 191 11.18 -8.55 -17.03
CA VAL A 191 11.06 -9.11 -18.39
C VAL A 191 11.03 -10.65 -18.38
N GLU A 192 11.86 -11.29 -17.56
CA GLU A 192 11.86 -12.75 -17.43
C GLU A 192 10.53 -13.27 -16.87
N CYS A 193 9.98 -12.61 -15.85
CA CYS A 193 8.67 -12.97 -15.29
C CYS A 193 7.55 -12.86 -16.32
N LEU A 194 7.54 -11.79 -17.13
CA LEU A 194 6.54 -11.59 -18.18
C LEU A 194 6.65 -12.66 -19.27
N ARG A 195 7.84 -12.92 -19.79
CA ARG A 195 8.05 -13.93 -20.84
C ARG A 195 7.71 -15.34 -20.37
N LEU A 196 8.17 -15.72 -19.17
CA LEU A 196 7.86 -17.02 -18.59
C LEU A 196 6.36 -17.18 -18.30
N GLY A 197 5.71 -16.09 -17.85
CA GLY A 197 4.28 -16.06 -17.64
C GLY A 197 3.50 -16.30 -18.94
N ALA A 198 3.84 -15.57 -20.00
CA ALA A 198 3.24 -15.72 -21.32
C ALA A 198 3.44 -17.14 -21.88
N GLU A 199 4.67 -17.66 -21.85
CA GLU A 199 5.00 -19.02 -22.33
C GLU A 199 4.15 -20.09 -21.63
N ARG A 200 3.97 -19.97 -20.30
CA ARG A 200 3.23 -20.96 -19.51
C ARG A 200 1.72 -20.81 -19.58
N PHE A 201 1.22 -19.61 -19.83
CA PHE A 201 -0.20 -19.34 -19.89
C PHE A 201 -0.82 -19.78 -21.23
N GLY A 202 -0.04 -19.71 -22.31
CA GLY A 202 -0.48 -19.97 -23.70
C GLY A 202 -1.02 -18.72 -24.39
#